data_AF-D7KNU2-F1
#
_entry.id   AF-D7KNU2-F1
#
_cell.length_a   1.000
_cell.length_b   1.000
_cell.length_c   1.000
_cell.angle_alpha   90.00
_cell.angle_beta   90.00
_cell.angle_gamma   90.00
#
_symmetry.space_group_name_H-M   'P 1'
#
loop_
_entity.id
_entity.type
_entity.pdbx_description
1 polymer ?
#
loop_
_entity_poly.entity_id
_entity_poly.type
_entity_poly.pdbx_seq_one_letter_code
_entity_poly.pdbx_strand_id
1 'polypeptide(L)'
;MHVILLLVCSSGTSGGKQKIFPINNKFFEDMTFIFALRSHIIFRHIKDVQEGKAITFFFVRPQPTTPSGLPVSNMLTSPDEVIINE
;
A
#
# COMPACT_ATOMS: atom_id res chain seq x y z
N MET A 1 19.28 -6.88 -9.01
CA MET A 1 18.47 -6.13 -9.99
C MET A 1 17.06 -6.05 -9.44
N HIS A 2 16.50 -4.85 -9.22
CA HIS A 2 15.11 -4.72 -8.73
C HIS A 2 14.16 -4.66 -9.93
N VAL A 3 13.15 -5.52 -9.94
CA VAL A 3 12.11 -5.58 -10.97
C VAL A 3 10.94 -4.69 -10.55
N ILE A 4 10.38 -3.94 -11.50
CA ILE A 4 9.15 -3.18 -11.28
C ILE A 4 7.98 -4.16 -11.29
N LEU A 5 7.24 -4.22 -10.20
CA LEU A 5 6.09 -5.10 -10.02
C LEU A 5 4.77 -4.40 -10.35
N LEU A 6 4.66 -3.13 -9.96
CA LEU A 6 3.41 -2.36 -10.03
C LEU A 6 3.70 -0.88 -10.27
N LEU A 7 2.76 -0.19 -10.91
CA LEU A 7 2.73 1.25 -11.03
C LEU A 7 1.66 1.84 -10.12
N VAL A 8 2.05 2.70 -9.18
CA VAL A 8 1.12 3.34 -8.25
C VAL A 8 0.74 4.74 -8.69
N CYS A 9 -0.57 4.99 -8.79
CA CYS A 9 -1.14 6.30 -9.05
C CYS A 9 -1.27 7.11 -7.75
N SER A 10 -0.58 8.24 -7.70
CA SER A 10 -0.75 9.24 -6.66
C SER A 10 -2.05 10.02 -6.86
N SER A 11 -2.60 10.56 -5.76
CA SER A 11 -3.67 11.56 -5.84
C SER A 11 -3.20 12.87 -6.47
N GLY A 12 -1.90 13.15 -6.45
CA GLY A 12 -1.30 14.31 -7.11
C GLY A 12 -1.23 14.14 -8.63
N THR A 13 -1.42 15.25 -9.36
CA THR A 13 -1.46 15.24 -10.83
C THR A 13 -0.31 16.01 -11.47
N SER A 14 0.01 15.67 -12.72
CA SER A 14 0.81 16.45 -13.65
C SER A 14 0.07 16.51 -14.99
N GLY A 15 -0.18 17.71 -15.53
CA GLY A 15 -0.96 17.86 -16.76
C GLY A 15 -2.38 17.28 -16.69
N GLY A 16 -3.02 17.33 -15.52
CA GLY A 16 -4.37 16.78 -15.29
C GLY A 16 -4.45 15.26 -15.15
N LYS A 17 -3.32 14.54 -15.26
CA LYS A 17 -3.24 13.08 -15.09
C LYS A 17 -2.54 12.72 -13.79
N GLN A 18 -2.93 11.62 -13.15
CA GLN A 18 -2.28 11.15 -11.92
C GLN A 18 -0.81 10.84 -12.16
N LYS A 19 0.05 11.22 -11.20
CA LYS A 19 1.47 10.87 -11.24
C LYS A 19 1.62 9.38 -10.95
N ILE A 20 2.50 8.73 -11.70
CA ILE A 20 2.77 7.30 -11.62
C ILE A 20 4.13 7.08 -10.94
N PHE A 21 4.17 6.22 -9.94
CA PHE A 21 5.37 5.82 -9.23
C PHE A 21 5.63 4.32 -9.42
N PRO A 22 6.80 3.92 -9.93
CA PRO A 22 7.15 2.51 -10.06
C PRO A 22 7.50 1.91 -8.70
N ILE A 23 6.98 0.72 -8.42
CA ILE A 23 7.14 0.01 -7.15
C ILE A 23 7.77 -1.36 -7.37
N ASN A 24 8.66 -1.76 -6.47
CA ASN A 24 9.31 -3.07 -6.41
C ASN A 24 8.99 -3.77 -5.07
N ASN A 25 9.49 -4.99 -4.90
CA ASN A 25 9.31 -5.78 -3.67
C ASN A 25 9.82 -5.07 -2.40
N LYS A 26 10.98 -4.39 -2.48
CA LYS A 26 11.60 -3.70 -1.34
C LYS A 26 10.69 -2.63 -0.73
N PHE A 27 9.87 -1.97 -1.55
CA PHE A 27 8.89 -1.00 -1.06
C PHE A 27 7.84 -1.66 -0.14
N PHE A 28 7.35 -2.86 -0.48
CA PHE A 28 6.38 -3.58 0.36
C PHE A 28 6.99 -4.02 1.68
N GLU A 29 8.25 -4.47 1.68
CA GLU A 29 9.01 -4.77 2.89
C GLU A 29 9.14 -3.52 3.80
N ASP A 30 9.47 -2.37 3.20
CA ASP A 30 9.63 -1.10 3.92
C ASP A 30 8.29 -0.60 4.48
N MET A 31 7.20 -0.70 3.72
CA MET A 31 5.87 -0.33 4.18
C MET A 31 5.39 -1.24 5.32
N THR A 32 5.63 -2.54 5.23
CA THR A 32 5.34 -3.49 6.32
C THR A 32 6.06 -3.10 7.60
N PHE A 33 7.36 -2.76 7.50
CA PHE A 33 8.13 -2.29 8.64
C PHE A 33 7.57 -0.98 9.23
N ILE A 34 7.20 -0.02 8.38
CA ILE A 34 6.58 1.25 8.82
C ILE A 34 5.25 1.00 9.54
N PHE A 35 4.42 0.08 9.05
CA PHE A 35 3.16 -0.27 9.70
C PHE A 35 3.38 -0.92 11.07
N ALA A 36 4.35 -1.83 11.19
CA ALA A 36 4.73 -2.43 12.47
C ALA A 36 5.21 -1.37 13.47
N LEU A 37 6.08 -0.44 13.03
CA LEU A 37 6.57 0.66 13.86
C LEU A 37 5.43 1.57 14.32
N ARG A 38 4.53 1.94 13.42
CA ARG A 38 3.33 2.74 13.74
C ARG A 38 2.49 2.05 14.82
N SER A 39 2.19 0.76 14.66
CA SER A 39 1.41 -0.02 15.63
C SER A 39 2.10 -0.08 16.99
N HIS A 40 3.43 -0.25 17.01
CA HIS A 40 4.22 -0.23 18.25
C HIS A 40 4.12 1.09 19.00
N ILE A 41 4.19 2.22 18.29
CA ILE A 41 4.04 3.55 18.90
C ILE A 41 2.63 3.71 19.48
N ILE A 42 1.58 3.29 18.75
CA ILE A 42 0.19 3.38 19.21
C ILE A 42 0.00 2.57 20.51
N PHE A 43 0.47 1.33 20.56
CA PHE A 43 0.36 0.48 21.74
C PHE A 43 0.99 1.08 23.00
N ARG A 44 2.11 1.80 22.84
CA ARG A 44 2.80 2.42 23.98
C ARG A 44 2.05 3.62 24.56
N HIS A 45 1.22 4.30 23.77
CA HIS A 45 0.58 5.56 24.17
C HIS A 45 -0.93 5.41 24.41
N ILE A 46 -1.57 4.41 23.82
CA ILE A 46 -3.00 4.15 23.98
C ILE A 46 -3.16 2.82 24.70
N LYS A 47 -3.60 2.90 25.97
CA LYS A 47 -3.87 1.72 26.79
C LYS A 47 -4.98 0.87 26.18
N ASP A 48 -4.85 -0.45 26.34
CA ASP A 48 -5.87 -1.46 26.00
C ASP A 48 -6.29 -1.49 24.51
N VAL A 49 -5.58 -0.75 23.63
CA VAL A 49 -5.85 -0.70 22.19
C VAL A 49 -5.64 -2.05 21.50
N GLN A 50 -4.81 -2.92 22.08
CA GLN A 50 -4.61 -4.29 21.59
C GLN A 50 -5.71 -5.27 22.01
N GLU A 51 -6.54 -4.90 22.99
CA GLU A 51 -7.66 -5.75 23.45
C GLU A 51 -8.88 -5.63 22.53
N GLY A 52 -8.93 -4.59 21.69
CA GLY A 52 -9.99 -4.31 20.75
C GLY A 52 -9.64 -4.58 19.28
N LYS A 53 -10.61 -4.35 18.40
CA LYS A 53 -10.42 -4.34 16.94
C LYS A 53 -10.67 -2.94 16.38
N ALA A 54 -9.89 -2.54 15.39
CA ALA A 54 -10.11 -1.30 14.67
C ALA A 54 -11.09 -1.51 13.50
N ILE A 55 -12.08 -0.64 13.36
CA ILE A 55 -12.94 -0.58 12.18
C ILE A 55 -12.37 0.49 11.25
N THR A 56 -11.95 0.08 10.05
CA THR A 56 -11.45 0.99 9.03
C THR A 56 -12.22 0.77 7.73
N PHE A 57 -12.74 1.85 7.14
CA PHE A 57 -13.44 1.80 5.86
C PHE A 57 -12.47 2.15 4.72
N PHE A 58 -12.04 1.13 3.98
CA PHE A 58 -11.24 1.29 2.76
C PHE A 58 -12.06 0.93 1.52
N PHE A 59 -11.87 1.70 0.45
CA PHE A 59 -12.55 1.49 -0.83
C PHE A 59 -11.52 1.28 -1.93
N VAL A 60 -11.70 0.19 -2.69
CA VAL A 60 -10.85 -0.11 -3.85
C VAL A 60 -11.29 0.69 -5.08
N ARG A 61 -10.34 0.98 -5.97
CA ARG A 61 -10.58 1.57 -7.29
C ARG A 61 -10.24 0.58 -8.41
N PRO A 62 -10.76 0.77 -9.63
CA PRO A 62 -10.37 -0.04 -10.79
C PRO A 62 -8.86 -0.07 -10.99
N GLN A 63 -8.31 -1.25 -11.32
CA GLN A 63 -6.88 -1.48 -11.57
C GLN A 63 -6.64 -1.80 -13.04
N PRO A 64 -6.33 -0.81 -13.90
CA PRO A 64 -6.01 -1.07 -15.28
C PRO A 64 -4.59 -1.64 -15.44
N THR A 65 -4.28 -2.14 -16.62
CA THR A 65 -2.92 -2.54 -17.01
C THR A 65 -2.35 -1.56 -18.03
N THR A 66 -1.03 -1.37 -18.01
CA THR A 66 -0.33 -0.64 -19.06
C THR A 66 -0.33 -1.44 -20.37
N PRO A 67 -0.04 -0.80 -21.52
CA PRO A 67 0.17 -1.52 -22.77
C PRO A 67 1.27 -2.61 -22.71
N SER A 68 2.22 -2.49 -21.77
CA SER A 68 3.27 -3.49 -21.52
C SER A 68 2.88 -4.56 -20.50
N GLY A 69 1.64 -4.57 -20.03
CA GLY A 69 1.12 -5.55 -19.08
C GLY A 69 1.43 -5.28 -17.60
N LEU A 70 2.02 -4.12 -17.26
CA LEU A 70 2.23 -3.78 -15.84
C LEU A 70 0.91 -3.35 -15.20
N PRO A 71 0.58 -3.85 -14.01
CA PRO A 71 -0.60 -3.38 -13.29
C PRO A 71 -0.43 -1.92 -12.88
N VAL A 72 -1.54 -1.20 -12.82
CA VAL A 72 -1.65 0.17 -12.33
C VAL A 72 -2.70 0.20 -11.23
N SER A 73 -2.37 0.74 -10.06
CA SER A 73 -3.30 0.79 -8.93
C SER A 73 -3.06 2.02 -8.05
N ASN A 74 -4.00 2.34 -7.17
CA ASN A 74 -3.75 3.28 -6.09
C ASN A 74 -3.05 2.55 -4.94
N MET A 75 -2.25 3.27 -4.13
CA MET A 75 -1.45 2.67 -3.05
C MET A 75 -2.27 1.86 -2.02
N LEU A 76 -3.51 2.26 -1.75
CA LEU A 76 -4.40 1.56 -0.79
C LEU A 76 -5.21 0.43 -1.43
N THR A 77 -5.13 0.28 -2.75
CA THR A 77 -5.84 -0.72 -3.53
C THR A 77 -4.89 -1.78 -4.05
N SER A 78 -3.59 -1.48 -4.16
CA SER A 78 -2.59 -2.46 -4.54
C SER A 78 -2.66 -3.65 -3.61
N PRO A 79 -2.61 -4.89 -4.13
CA PRO A 79 -2.46 -6.04 -3.26
C PRO A 79 -1.18 -5.82 -2.46
N ASP A 80 -1.31 -5.72 -1.15
CA ASP A 80 -0.17 -6.09 -0.33
C ASP A 80 0.08 -7.57 -0.64
N GLU A 81 1.32 -7.96 -0.96
CA GLU A 81 1.75 -9.34 -0.65
C GLU A 81 1.80 -9.51 0.88
N VAL A 82 0.69 -9.22 1.56
CA VAL A 82 0.39 -9.84 2.83
C VAL A 82 0.03 -11.25 2.43
N ILE A 83 1.02 -12.13 2.58
CA ILE A 83 0.78 -13.55 2.80
C ILE A 83 -0.24 -13.61 3.94
N ILE A 84 -1.52 -13.73 3.59
CA ILE A 84 -2.55 -14.25 4.48
C ILE A 84 -2.19 -15.73 4.58
N ASN A 85 -1.23 -16.04 5.45
CA ASN A 85 -1.08 -17.40 5.93
C ASN A 85 -2.34 -17.70 6.73
N GLU A 86 -3.08 -18.68 6.24
CA GLU A 86 -4.08 -19.44 7.01
C GLU A 86 -3.52 -19.90 8.36
#